data_AF-A0A849BVN0-F1
#
_entry.id   AF-A0A849BVN0-F1
#
_cell.length_a   1.000
_cell.length_b   1.000
_cell.length_c   1.000
_cell.angle_alpha   90.00
_cell.angle_beta   90.00
_cell.angle_gamma   90.00
#
_symmetry.space_group_name_H-M   'P 1'
#
loop_
_entity.id
_entity.type
_entity.pdbx_description
1 polymer ?
#
loop_
_entity_poly.entity_id
_entity_poly.type
_entity_poly.pdbx_seq_one_letter_code
_entity_poly.pdbx_strand_id
1 'polypeptide(L)'
;MVDEFRDDAGNDRGSGRFTLSRRGVIGAGAAALAAVGIGSVATGCAEDAQATDAERTTTDAVDPSGKVIERQEQVRSTLPFSDTADFTDADRGFIAKLEPDVIKSMIGALTVEQVFDSMALLINGPKAWDMKMITDWVITDENRTHRADLHNGVLVHFDKIPGEPEPPADATFTLTRPTLIAVLTGGKDVADAVKSGAVQVSGDPSKVKQLKEVLDKPDPNFAIVTP
;
A
#
# COMPACT_ATOMS: atom_id res chain seq x y z
N MET A 1 53.71 -32.07 -3.88
CA MET A 1 52.30 -31.77 -4.22
C MET A 1 52.36 -30.51 -5.06
N VAL A 2 52.06 -30.68 -6.34
CA VAL A 2 52.22 -29.72 -7.44
C VAL A 2 50.97 -28.83 -7.51
N ASP A 3 51.16 -27.56 -7.88
CA ASP A 3 50.28 -26.68 -8.70
C ASP A 3 50.88 -25.26 -8.53
N GLU A 4 51.58 -24.63 -9.48
CA GLU A 4 51.24 -24.31 -10.88
C GLU A 4 49.89 -23.60 -11.00
N PHE A 5 49.89 -22.28 -11.17
CA PHE A 5 49.20 -21.62 -12.28
C PHE A 5 49.62 -20.15 -12.41
N ARG A 6 50.03 -19.83 -13.63
CA ARG A 6 50.51 -18.56 -14.15
C ARG A 6 49.33 -17.78 -14.78
N ASP A 7 49.57 -16.48 -14.91
CA ASP A 7 49.09 -15.56 -15.95
C ASP A 7 47.66 -14.96 -15.91
N ASP A 8 47.63 -13.67 -15.51
CA ASP A 8 47.47 -12.48 -16.37
C ASP A 8 46.30 -12.41 -17.38
N ALA A 9 45.34 -11.51 -17.07
CA ALA A 9 44.57 -10.67 -18.00
C ALA A 9 43.77 -9.66 -17.14
N GLY A 10 44.03 -8.36 -17.14
CA GLY A 10 43.86 -7.49 -18.30
C GLY A 10 42.47 -6.85 -18.29
N ASN A 11 42.19 -5.98 -17.30
CA ASN A 11 40.94 -5.22 -17.18
C ASN A 11 40.90 -4.08 -18.20
N ASP A 12 40.40 -4.36 -19.40
CA ASP A 12 40.11 -3.36 -20.43
C ASP A 12 38.62 -2.98 -20.39
N ARG A 13 38.30 -1.83 -19.77
CA ARG A 13 36.95 -1.24 -19.79
C ARG A 13 36.89 -0.14 -20.83
N GLY A 14 36.63 -0.55 -22.07
CA GLY A 14 36.28 0.34 -23.17
C GLY A 14 34.92 1.01 -22.95
N SER A 15 34.95 2.34 -22.85
CA SER A 15 33.78 3.23 -22.88
C SER A 15 33.12 3.19 -24.26
N GLY A 16 32.00 2.47 -24.40
CA GLY A 16 31.16 2.46 -25.60
C GLY A 16 29.92 3.35 -25.44
N ARG A 17 30.01 4.58 -25.95
CA ARG A 17 28.88 5.53 -26.05
C ARG A 17 28.05 5.18 -27.30
N PHE A 18 26.89 4.56 -27.13
CA PHE A 18 25.96 4.30 -28.24
C PHE A 18 25.17 5.57 -28.61
N THR A 19 25.42 6.10 -29.80
CA THR A 19 24.60 7.15 -30.42
C THR A 19 23.68 6.50 -31.46
N LEU A 20 22.35 6.58 -31.26
CA LEU A 20 21.37 6.15 -32.25
C LEU A 20 21.13 7.27 -33.27
N SER A 21 21.53 7.03 -34.51
CA SER A 21 21.18 7.89 -35.66
C SER A 21 19.76 7.58 -36.12
N ARG A 22 18.81 8.49 -35.86
CA ARG A 22 17.45 8.46 -36.43
C ARG A 22 17.42 9.27 -37.73
N ARG A 23 17.85 8.65 -38.82
CA ARG A 23 17.61 9.05 -40.21
C ARG A 23 17.54 7.74 -40.99
N GLY A 24 16.50 7.35 -41.71
CA GLY A 24 15.31 7.99 -42.24
C GLY A 24 14.98 7.15 -43.47
N VAL A 25 13.89 6.38 -43.44
CA VAL A 25 13.41 5.63 -44.60
C VAL A 25 11.91 5.84 -44.69
N ILE A 26 11.53 6.85 -45.47
CA ILE A 26 10.18 7.03 -46.02
C ILE A 26 10.36 6.88 -47.53
N GLY A 27 9.65 5.91 -48.11
CA GLY A 27 9.54 5.70 -49.55
C GLY A 27 8.53 4.57 -49.78
N ALA A 28 7.25 4.91 -49.91
CA ALA A 28 6.57 5.18 -51.17
C ALA A 28 6.17 3.89 -51.91
N GLY A 29 4.90 3.51 -51.79
CA GLY A 29 4.24 2.51 -52.62
C GLY A 29 2.80 2.94 -52.86
N ALA A 30 2.52 3.43 -54.07
CA ALA A 30 1.23 3.92 -54.52
C ALA A 30 0.55 2.92 -55.48
N ALA A 31 -0.75 3.12 -55.69
CA ALA A 31 -1.64 2.58 -56.74
C ALA A 31 -2.26 1.19 -56.47
N ALA A 32 -3.52 0.89 -56.80
CA ALA A 32 -4.47 1.54 -57.70
C ALA A 32 -5.94 1.32 -57.27
N LEU A 33 -6.77 2.34 -57.48
CA LEU A 33 -8.23 2.28 -57.44
C LEU A 33 -8.78 1.52 -58.66
N ALA A 34 -9.70 0.59 -58.46
CA ALA A 34 -10.57 0.07 -59.50
C ALA A 34 -12.02 0.11 -59.02
N ALA A 35 -12.79 1.06 -59.58
CA ALA A 35 -14.22 1.20 -59.41
C ALA A 35 -14.95 0.50 -60.58
N VAL A 36 -15.82 -0.45 -60.26
CA VAL A 36 -16.89 -1.02 -61.11
C VAL A 36 -17.97 -1.47 -60.12
N GLY A 37 -19.26 -1.19 -60.19
CA GLY A 37 -20.13 -0.67 -61.23
C GLY A 37 -21.49 -1.39 -61.08
N ILE A 38 -22.48 -0.65 -60.56
CA ILE A 38 -23.95 -0.74 -60.74
C ILE A 38 -24.62 -2.12 -60.91
N GLY A 39 -25.60 -2.42 -60.04
CA GLY A 39 -26.61 -3.45 -60.30
C GLY A 39 -27.83 -3.33 -59.38
N SER A 40 -28.83 -2.53 -59.78
CA SER A 40 -30.15 -2.48 -59.17
C SER A 40 -31.08 -3.46 -59.89
N VAL A 41 -31.70 -4.41 -59.17
CA VAL A 41 -32.98 -5.02 -59.57
C VAL A 41 -33.85 -5.30 -58.34
N ALA A 42 -35.14 -5.08 -58.53
CA ALA A 42 -36.18 -5.03 -57.52
C ALA A 42 -36.85 -6.40 -57.26
N THR A 43 -37.58 -6.43 -56.13
CA THR A 43 -38.75 -7.27 -55.79
C THR A 43 -38.50 -8.65 -55.16
N GLY A 44 -38.96 -8.83 -53.90
CA GLY A 44 -39.52 -10.11 -53.44
C GLY A 44 -39.13 -10.61 -52.03
N CYS A 45 -39.85 -10.12 -51.01
CA CYS A 45 -40.28 -10.71 -49.72
C CYS A 45 -39.43 -11.69 -48.88
N ALA A 46 -39.51 -11.44 -47.55
CA ALA A 46 -39.19 -12.29 -46.36
C ALA A 46 -37.73 -12.22 -45.87
N GLU A 47 -37.39 -12.07 -44.59
CA GLU A 47 -38.09 -11.88 -43.31
C GLU A 47 -37.00 -11.45 -42.28
N ASP A 48 -37.42 -10.81 -41.19
CA ASP A 48 -36.68 -10.51 -39.94
C ASP A 48 -35.56 -9.45 -39.90
N ALA A 49 -35.88 -8.41 -39.11
CA ALA A 49 -34.98 -7.38 -38.65
C ALA A 49 -34.09 -7.90 -37.50
N GLN A 50 -32.78 -7.80 -37.68
CA GLN A 50 -31.82 -7.72 -36.58
C GLN A 50 -30.94 -6.49 -36.80
N ALA A 51 -30.95 -5.60 -35.81
CA ALA A 51 -30.07 -4.46 -35.74
C ALA A 51 -28.61 -4.95 -35.80
N THR A 52 -27.91 -4.55 -36.85
CA THR A 52 -26.49 -4.86 -37.03
C THR A 52 -25.65 -3.90 -36.21
N ASP A 53 -24.98 -4.45 -35.21
CA ASP A 53 -23.90 -3.82 -34.46
C ASP A 53 -22.66 -3.73 -35.38
N ALA A 54 -22.60 -2.69 -36.22
CA ALA A 54 -21.38 -2.24 -36.87
C ALA A 54 -20.66 -1.31 -35.87
N GLU A 55 -19.43 -1.53 -35.43
CA GLU A 55 -18.23 -1.81 -36.21
C GLU A 55 -17.15 -2.42 -35.28
N ARG A 56 -16.93 -3.74 -35.36
CA ARG A 56 -15.67 -4.32 -34.90
C ARG A 56 -14.72 -4.22 -36.09
N THR A 57 -13.66 -3.42 -35.98
CA THR A 57 -12.59 -3.39 -36.98
C THR A 57 -11.98 -4.77 -37.10
N THR A 58 -12.38 -5.52 -38.13
CA THR A 58 -11.75 -6.77 -38.56
C THR A 58 -10.36 -6.41 -39.08
N THR A 59 -9.39 -6.37 -38.17
CA THR A 59 -7.99 -6.58 -38.54
C THR A 59 -7.84 -8.07 -38.76
N ASP A 60 -7.33 -8.50 -39.92
CA ASP A 60 -7.05 -9.91 -40.18
C ASP A 60 -6.18 -10.47 -39.05
N ALA A 61 -6.59 -11.62 -38.50
CA ALA A 61 -5.87 -12.26 -37.41
C ALA A 61 -4.44 -12.57 -37.84
N VAL A 62 -3.46 -12.05 -37.09
CA VAL A 62 -2.04 -12.28 -37.35
C VAL A 62 -1.54 -13.45 -36.51
N ASP A 63 -0.78 -14.36 -37.12
CA ASP A 63 -0.18 -15.49 -36.41
C ASP A 63 0.79 -15.01 -35.32
N PRO A 64 0.72 -15.58 -34.10
CA PRO A 64 1.63 -15.21 -33.02
C PRO A 64 3.07 -15.61 -33.38
N SER A 65 4.02 -14.71 -33.09
CA SER A 65 5.45 -15.04 -33.24
C SER A 65 5.86 -16.21 -32.33
N GLY A 66 6.91 -16.94 -32.70
CA GLY A 66 7.40 -18.08 -31.91
C GLY A 66 7.72 -17.75 -30.44
N LYS A 67 8.12 -16.51 -30.14
CA LYS A 67 8.36 -16.06 -28.77
C LYS A 67 7.08 -15.94 -27.95
N VAL A 68 5.97 -15.59 -28.58
CA VAL A 68 4.65 -15.55 -27.95
C VAL A 68 4.16 -16.96 -27.64
N ILE A 69 4.37 -17.90 -28.57
CA ILE A 69 4.00 -19.32 -28.39
C ILE A 69 4.78 -19.93 -27.22
N GLU A 70 6.11 -19.80 -27.23
CA GLU A 70 6.98 -20.32 -26.17
C GLU A 70 6.60 -19.75 -24.80
N ARG A 71 6.31 -18.44 -24.73
CA ARG A 71 5.88 -17.80 -23.48
C ARG A 71 4.51 -18.30 -23.02
N GLN A 72 3.54 -18.43 -23.93
CA GLN A 72 2.20 -18.94 -23.63
C GLN A 72 2.26 -20.37 -23.07
N GLU A 73 3.09 -21.24 -23.63
CA GLU A 73 3.28 -22.62 -23.14
C GLU A 73 3.87 -22.68 -21.72
N GLN A 74 4.88 -21.86 -21.45
CA GLN A 74 5.47 -21.75 -20.11
C GLN A 74 4.45 -21.28 -19.07
N VAL A 75 3.65 -20.26 -19.40
CA VAL A 75 2.62 -19.78 -18.48
C VAL A 75 1.54 -20.85 -18.30
N ARG A 76 1.09 -21.50 -19.38
CA ARG A 76 0.07 -22.59 -19.33
C ARG A 76 0.47 -23.78 -18.47
N SER A 77 1.76 -24.11 -18.39
CA SER A 77 2.26 -25.23 -17.59
C SER A 77 2.51 -24.90 -16.12
N THR A 78 2.57 -23.62 -15.77
CA THR A 78 2.93 -23.16 -14.42
C THR A 78 1.76 -22.60 -13.63
N LEU A 79 0.72 -22.10 -14.29
CA LEU A 79 -0.42 -21.46 -13.62
C LEU A 79 -1.72 -22.30 -13.71
N PRO A 80 -2.56 -22.29 -12.66
CA PRO A 80 -3.80 -23.07 -12.60
C PRO A 80 -4.95 -22.39 -13.37
N PHE A 81 -4.86 -22.33 -14.70
CA PHE A 81 -5.87 -21.67 -15.55
C PHE A 81 -7.27 -22.31 -15.53
N SER A 82 -7.39 -23.54 -15.03
CA SER A 82 -8.67 -24.21 -14.83
C SER A 82 -9.36 -23.82 -13.52
N ASP A 83 -8.67 -23.11 -12.61
CA ASP A 83 -9.27 -22.60 -11.38
C ASP A 83 -10.22 -21.45 -11.69
N THR A 84 -11.46 -21.58 -11.24
CA THR A 84 -12.53 -20.62 -11.44
C THR A 84 -13.14 -20.14 -10.13
N ALA A 85 -12.45 -20.39 -9.00
CA ALA A 85 -12.89 -19.96 -7.68
C ALA A 85 -13.17 -18.45 -7.63
N ASP A 86 -12.25 -17.63 -8.16
CA ASP A 86 -12.39 -16.17 -8.17
C ASP A 86 -13.64 -15.69 -8.94
N PHE A 87 -13.96 -16.34 -10.07
CA PHE A 87 -15.17 -16.02 -10.84
C PHE A 87 -16.43 -16.45 -10.09
N THR A 88 -16.40 -17.63 -9.47
CA THR A 88 -17.51 -18.13 -8.65
C THR A 88 -17.77 -17.21 -7.46
N ASP A 89 -16.71 -16.69 -6.84
CA ASP A 89 -16.81 -15.75 -5.73
C ASP A 89 -17.25 -14.36 -6.18
N ALA A 90 -16.81 -13.90 -7.36
CA ALA A 90 -17.31 -12.67 -7.97
C ALA A 90 -18.81 -12.76 -8.32
N ASP A 91 -19.27 -13.89 -8.85
CA ASP A 91 -20.68 -14.15 -9.19
C ASP A 91 -21.58 -14.20 -7.94
N ARG A 92 -21.03 -14.61 -6.79
CA ARG A 92 -21.73 -14.53 -5.49
C ARG A 92 -21.90 -13.10 -5.00
N GLY A 93 -21.20 -12.14 -5.59
CA GLY A 93 -21.24 -10.74 -5.20
C GLY A 93 -20.63 -10.49 -3.81
N PHE A 94 -20.95 -9.34 -3.23
CA PHE A 94 -20.48 -9.00 -1.88
C PHE A 94 -21.21 -9.85 -0.82
N ILE A 95 -20.53 -10.88 -0.30
CA ILE A 95 -21.12 -11.82 0.68
C ILE A 95 -21.19 -11.20 2.08
N ALA A 96 -20.09 -10.60 2.56
CA ALA A 96 -20.03 -9.94 3.85
C ALA A 96 -18.80 -9.04 3.98
N LYS A 97 -18.94 -7.99 4.79
CA LYS A 97 -17.80 -7.21 5.29
C LYS A 97 -17.14 -7.99 6.43
N LEU A 98 -15.81 -7.94 6.55
CA LEU A 98 -15.14 -8.40 7.76
C LEU A 98 -15.54 -7.45 8.90
N GLU A 99 -16.15 -7.98 9.95
CA GLU A 99 -16.57 -7.19 11.11
C GLU A 99 -15.87 -7.73 12.39
N PRO A 100 -14.92 -6.98 12.97
CA PRO A 100 -14.43 -5.66 12.55
C PRO A 100 -13.50 -5.73 11.33
N ASP A 101 -13.45 -4.65 10.56
CA ASP A 101 -12.61 -4.46 9.37
C ASP A 101 -11.14 -4.24 9.75
N VAL A 102 -10.60 -5.13 10.57
CA VAL A 102 -9.31 -4.99 11.23
C VAL A 102 -8.52 -6.29 11.13
N ILE A 103 -7.39 -6.23 10.44
CA ILE A 103 -6.42 -7.33 10.36
C ILE A 103 -5.64 -7.38 11.69
N LYS A 104 -6.16 -8.16 12.66
CA LYS A 104 -5.59 -8.28 14.02
C LYS A 104 -4.13 -8.73 14.03
N SER A 105 -3.71 -9.56 13.05
CA SER A 105 -2.34 -10.04 12.96
C SER A 105 -1.33 -8.93 12.64
N MET A 106 -1.73 -7.92 11.88
CA MET A 106 -0.86 -6.79 11.54
C MET A 106 -0.69 -5.84 12.72
N ILE A 107 -1.77 -5.52 13.43
CA ILE A 107 -1.71 -4.64 14.60
C ILE A 107 -0.79 -5.20 15.69
N GLY A 108 -0.87 -6.51 15.97
CA GLY A 108 -0.01 -7.15 16.97
C GLY A 108 1.48 -7.21 16.58
N ALA A 109 1.80 -6.98 15.31
CA ALA A 109 3.17 -7.00 14.79
C ALA A 109 3.82 -5.60 14.75
N LEU A 110 3.09 -4.54 15.10
CA LEU A 110 3.63 -3.18 15.10
C LEU A 110 4.77 -3.04 16.12
N THR A 111 5.84 -2.38 15.71
CA THR A 111 6.89 -1.93 16.63
C THR A 111 6.39 -0.75 17.46
N VAL A 112 7.05 -0.45 18.58
CA VAL A 112 6.68 0.69 19.44
C VAL A 112 6.72 1.99 18.63
N GLU A 113 7.75 2.19 17.83
CA GLU A 113 7.93 3.35 16.95
C GLU A 113 6.76 3.51 15.99
N GLN A 114 6.35 2.43 15.32
CA GLN A 114 5.22 2.47 14.38
C GLN A 114 3.90 2.82 15.08
N VAL A 115 3.72 2.38 16.33
CA VAL A 115 2.54 2.76 17.13
C VAL A 115 2.55 4.25 17.44
N PHE A 116 3.70 4.81 17.81
CA PHE A 116 3.83 6.25 18.06
C PHE A 116 3.77 7.09 16.78
N ASP A 117 4.33 6.62 15.67
CA ASP A 117 4.20 7.23 14.33
C ASP A 117 2.72 7.34 13.95
N SER A 118 1.97 6.25 14.15
CA SER A 118 0.53 6.21 13.88
C SER A 118 -0.23 7.19 14.77
N MET A 119 0.14 7.28 16.06
CA MET A 119 -0.47 8.24 16.98
C MET A 119 -0.16 9.69 16.58
N ALA A 120 1.06 9.98 16.14
CA ALA A 120 1.46 11.31 15.68
C ALA A 120 0.64 11.77 14.47
N LEU A 121 0.35 10.87 13.52
CA LEU A 121 -0.51 11.14 12.36
C LEU A 121 -1.96 11.47 12.73
N LEU A 122 -2.43 10.97 13.88
CA LEU A 122 -3.78 11.22 14.37
C LEU A 122 -3.90 12.50 15.18
N ILE A 123 -2.82 13.24 15.44
CA ILE A 123 -2.91 14.49 16.20
C ILE A 123 -3.67 15.54 15.40
N ASN A 124 -4.77 16.02 15.96
CA ASN A 124 -5.50 17.15 15.44
C ASN A 124 -4.77 18.45 15.84
N GLY A 125 -3.94 18.95 14.92
CA GLY A 125 -3.12 20.16 15.13
C GLY A 125 -3.89 21.36 15.68
N PRO A 126 -5.04 21.76 15.08
CA PRO A 126 -5.85 22.88 15.59
C PRO A 126 -6.33 22.70 17.04
N LYS A 127 -6.72 21.48 17.45
CA LYS A 127 -7.12 21.19 18.84
C LYS A 127 -5.93 21.13 19.80
N ALA A 128 -4.76 20.73 19.31
CA ALA A 128 -3.55 20.56 20.10
C ALA A 128 -2.62 21.78 20.11
N TRP A 129 -3.02 22.89 19.47
CA TRP A 129 -2.15 24.05 19.24
C TRP A 129 -1.53 24.63 20.51
N ASP A 130 -2.35 24.82 21.56
CA ASP A 130 -1.92 25.38 22.85
C ASP A 130 -1.45 24.31 23.84
N MET A 131 -1.46 23.03 23.44
CA MET A 131 -1.08 21.92 24.31
C MET A 131 0.43 21.73 24.30
N LYS A 132 1.00 21.61 25.51
CA LYS A 132 2.38 21.18 25.74
C LYS A 132 2.36 20.04 26.74
N MET A 133 2.95 18.92 26.35
CA MET A 133 2.95 17.73 27.17
C MET A 133 4.12 16.82 26.84
N ILE A 134 4.88 16.45 27.87
CA ILE A 134 5.94 15.45 27.77
C ILE A 134 5.49 14.20 28.52
N THR A 135 5.45 13.06 27.83
CA THR A 135 5.10 11.77 28.40
C THR A 135 6.21 10.75 28.20
N ASP A 136 6.54 10.02 29.26
CA ASP A 136 7.50 8.91 29.20
C ASP A 136 6.74 7.58 29.26
N TRP A 137 7.13 6.63 28.42
CA TRP A 137 6.50 5.32 28.29
C TRP A 137 7.54 4.24 28.56
N VAL A 138 7.45 3.59 29.71
CA VAL A 138 8.34 2.49 30.12
C VAL A 138 7.77 1.19 29.60
N ILE A 139 8.43 0.62 28.58
CA ILE A 139 8.06 -0.64 27.95
C ILE A 139 8.81 -1.78 28.66
N THR A 140 8.12 -2.46 29.57
CA THR A 140 8.75 -3.38 30.52
C THR A 140 9.30 -4.65 29.89
N ASP A 141 8.69 -5.14 28.81
CA ASP A 141 9.12 -6.33 28.08
C ASP A 141 10.31 -6.07 27.14
N GLU A 142 10.56 -4.81 26.78
CA GLU A 142 11.70 -4.40 25.95
C GLU A 142 12.79 -3.66 26.74
N ASN A 143 12.56 -3.45 28.05
CA ASN A 143 13.47 -2.77 28.96
C ASN A 143 13.97 -1.41 28.42
N ARG A 144 13.06 -0.63 27.81
CA ARG A 144 13.34 0.70 27.29
C ARG A 144 12.29 1.72 27.70
N THR A 145 12.67 3.00 27.61
CA THR A 145 11.74 4.11 27.82
C THR A 145 11.63 4.92 26.54
N HIS A 146 10.42 5.04 26.01
CA HIS A 146 10.11 5.85 24.85
C HIS A 146 9.48 7.17 25.30
N ARG A 147 9.96 8.30 24.80
CA ARG A 147 9.41 9.62 25.10
C ARG A 147 8.51 10.07 23.96
N ALA A 148 7.39 10.69 24.30
CA ALA A 148 6.54 11.41 23.37
C ALA A 148 6.32 12.85 23.88
N ASP A 149 6.71 13.82 23.07
CA ASP A 149 6.61 15.27 23.31
C ASP A 149 5.59 15.85 22.32
N LEU A 150 4.48 16.35 22.84
CA LEU A 150 3.47 17.08 22.08
C LEU A 150 3.64 18.57 22.34
N HIS A 151 3.96 19.31 21.28
CA HIS A 151 4.03 20.77 21.31
C HIS A 151 3.55 21.37 19.98
N ASN A 152 2.81 22.48 20.05
CA ASN A 152 2.32 23.22 18.87
C ASN A 152 1.54 22.32 17.87
N GLY A 153 0.80 21.33 18.38
CA GLY A 153 0.07 20.38 17.55
C GLY A 153 0.90 19.33 16.82
N VAL A 154 2.19 19.17 17.15
CA VAL A 154 3.07 18.12 16.61
C VAL A 154 3.52 17.21 17.74
N LEU A 155 3.38 15.90 17.54
CA LEU A 155 3.92 14.89 18.46
C LEU A 155 5.24 14.36 17.90
N VAL A 156 6.32 14.56 18.64
CA VAL A 156 7.66 14.01 18.37
C VAL A 156 7.92 12.91 19.38
N HIS A 157 8.51 11.80 18.94
CA HIS A 157 8.81 10.69 19.82
C HIS A 157 10.17 10.06 19.53
N PHE A 158 10.81 9.52 20.56
CA PHE A 158 12.14 8.95 20.49
C PHE A 158 12.44 8.07 21.70
N ASP A 159 13.36 7.12 21.57
CA ASP A 159 13.87 6.36 22.70
C ASP A 159 14.77 7.24 23.57
N LYS A 160 14.56 7.20 24.89
CA LYS A 160 15.43 7.90 25.83
C LYS A 160 16.75 7.16 25.97
N ILE A 161 17.84 7.92 25.97
CA ILE A 161 19.18 7.42 26.28
C ILE A 161 19.36 7.43 27.82
N PRO A 162 19.62 6.29 28.46
CA PRO A 162 19.82 6.24 29.91
C PRO A 162 20.98 7.14 30.37
N GLY A 163 20.72 8.00 31.34
CA GLY A 163 21.73 8.89 31.92
C GLY A 163 21.91 10.23 31.20
N GLU A 164 21.24 10.45 30.07
CA GLU A 164 21.20 11.77 29.45
C GLU A 164 20.20 12.69 30.16
N PRO A 165 20.57 13.95 30.42
CA PRO A 165 19.69 14.92 31.06
C PRO A 165 18.57 15.33 30.10
N GLU A 166 17.35 15.12 30.55
CA GLU A 166 16.12 15.32 29.78
C GLU A 166 15.12 16.11 30.65
N PRO A 167 14.25 16.96 30.06
CA PRO A 167 13.19 17.61 30.82
C PRO A 167 12.31 16.60 31.57
N PRO A 168 11.80 16.95 32.76
CA PRO A 168 10.91 16.06 33.50
C PRO A 168 9.63 15.80 32.68
N ALA A 169 9.17 14.54 32.66
CA ALA A 169 7.90 14.20 32.04
C ALA A 169 6.73 14.62 32.95
N ASP A 170 5.64 15.07 32.34
CA ASP A 170 4.40 15.38 33.05
C ASP A 170 3.70 14.11 33.55
N ALA A 171 3.82 13.03 32.79
CA ALA A 171 3.29 11.72 33.14
C ALA A 171 4.21 10.60 32.64
N THR A 172 4.28 9.51 33.41
CA THR A 172 4.99 8.30 33.04
C THR A 172 4.04 7.11 33.04
N PHE A 173 4.03 6.37 31.95
CA PHE A 173 3.22 5.18 31.74
C PHE A 173 4.10 3.94 31.74
N THR A 174 3.85 3.00 32.65
CA THR A 174 4.56 1.73 32.71
C THR A 174 3.63 0.61 32.26
N LEU A 175 4.02 -0.12 31.22
CA LEU A 175 3.22 -1.17 30.60
C LEU A 175 4.07 -2.06 29.67
N THR A 176 3.48 -3.12 29.13
CA THR A 176 4.09 -4.00 28.12
C THR A 176 3.75 -3.54 26.70
N ARG A 177 4.58 -3.84 25.69
CA ARG A 177 4.29 -3.53 24.27
C ARG A 177 2.91 -4.03 23.82
N PRO A 178 2.46 -5.27 24.14
CA PRO A 178 1.11 -5.69 23.77
C PRO A 178 0.01 -4.84 24.39
N THR A 179 0.22 -4.36 25.62
CA THR A 179 -0.71 -3.45 26.30
C THR A 179 -0.71 -2.07 25.63
N LEU A 180 0.45 -1.56 25.22
CA LEU A 180 0.59 -0.30 24.46
C LEU A 180 -0.25 -0.35 23.19
N ILE A 181 -0.03 -1.40 22.40
CA ILE A 181 -0.72 -1.61 21.13
C ILE A 181 -2.23 -1.70 21.38
N ALA A 182 -2.67 -2.52 22.33
CA ALA A 182 -4.10 -2.68 22.63
C ALA A 182 -4.76 -1.36 23.06
N VAL A 183 -4.06 -0.55 23.86
CA VAL A 183 -4.52 0.75 24.33
C VAL A 183 -4.60 1.77 23.19
N LEU A 184 -3.52 1.93 22.41
CA LEU A 184 -3.43 2.98 21.40
C LEU A 184 -4.21 2.66 20.12
N THR A 185 -4.46 1.39 19.82
CA THR A 185 -5.31 0.97 18.68
C THR A 185 -6.78 0.84 19.03
N GLY A 186 -7.19 1.17 20.27
CA GLY A 186 -8.58 1.13 20.71
C GLY A 186 -9.13 -0.27 21.02
N GLY A 187 -8.26 -1.29 21.05
CA GLY A 187 -8.63 -2.65 21.47
C GLY A 187 -8.91 -2.78 22.98
N LYS A 188 -8.42 -1.85 23.80
CA LYS A 188 -8.68 -1.77 25.25
C LYS A 188 -8.80 -0.31 25.68
N ASP A 189 -9.81 0.01 26.48
CA ASP A 189 -9.89 1.36 27.05
C ASP A 189 -8.78 1.59 28.09
N VAL A 190 -8.14 2.76 28.01
CA VAL A 190 -7.04 3.15 28.91
C VAL A 190 -7.48 3.23 30.37
N ALA A 191 -8.67 3.74 30.67
CA ALA A 191 -9.13 3.81 32.06
C ALA A 191 -9.31 2.41 32.64
N ASP A 192 -9.79 1.46 31.84
CA ASP A 192 -9.91 0.07 32.26
C ASP A 192 -8.55 -0.63 32.36
N ALA A 193 -7.60 -0.31 31.48
CA ALA A 193 -6.23 -0.81 31.58
C ALA A 193 -5.49 -0.30 32.83
N VAL A 194 -5.76 0.94 33.24
CA VAL A 194 -5.25 1.51 34.50
C VAL A 194 -5.92 0.86 35.71
N LYS A 195 -7.25 0.72 35.72
CA LYS A 195 -7.99 0.05 36.81
C LYS A 195 -7.56 -1.41 37.00
N SER A 196 -7.28 -2.12 35.89
CA SER A 196 -6.82 -3.51 35.93
C SER A 196 -5.35 -3.64 36.36
N GLY A 197 -4.64 -2.53 36.57
CA GLY A 197 -3.20 -2.51 36.89
C GLY A 197 -2.30 -2.92 35.72
N ALA A 198 -2.83 -3.00 34.49
CA ALA A 198 -2.03 -3.34 33.30
C ALA A 198 -1.21 -2.13 32.80
N VAL A 199 -1.66 -0.92 33.10
CA VAL A 199 -0.93 0.33 32.91
C VAL A 199 -0.77 0.98 34.27
N GLN A 200 0.47 1.18 34.73
CA GLN A 200 0.73 2.02 35.89
C GLN A 200 1.02 3.44 35.42
N VAL A 201 0.46 4.42 36.13
CA VAL A 201 0.63 5.85 35.81
C VAL A 201 1.30 6.53 36.99
N SER A 202 2.36 7.28 36.72
CA SER A 202 3.01 8.21 37.64
C SER A 202 2.93 9.63 37.05
N GLY A 203 2.94 10.66 37.90
CA GLY A 203 2.74 12.05 37.48
C GLY A 203 1.25 12.43 37.36
N ASP A 204 0.90 13.27 36.39
CA ASP A 204 -0.48 13.74 36.19
C ASP A 204 -1.30 12.79 35.29
N PRO A 205 -2.27 12.03 35.83
CA PRO A 205 -3.08 11.11 35.04
C PRO A 205 -4.05 11.81 34.07
N SER A 206 -4.31 13.11 34.25
CA SER A 206 -5.18 13.90 33.36
C SER A 206 -4.60 14.01 31.95
N LYS A 207 -3.29 13.85 31.81
CA LYS A 207 -2.55 13.88 30.54
C LYS A 207 -3.00 12.80 29.55
N VAL A 208 -3.40 11.61 30.03
CA VAL A 208 -3.99 10.57 29.17
C VAL A 208 -5.28 11.05 28.52
N LYS A 209 -6.14 11.68 29.30
CA LYS A 209 -7.43 12.20 28.82
C LYS A 209 -7.20 13.33 27.82
N GLN A 210 -6.28 14.25 28.12
CA GLN A 210 -5.91 15.34 27.21
C GLN A 210 -5.36 14.81 25.88
N LEU A 211 -4.46 13.81 25.92
CA LEU A 211 -3.93 13.18 24.71
C LEU A 211 -5.05 12.56 23.86
N LYS A 212 -5.96 11.81 24.48
CA LYS A 212 -7.11 11.21 23.78
C LYS A 212 -8.01 12.24 23.12
N GLU A 213 -8.18 13.42 23.72
CA GLU A 213 -9.05 14.49 23.20
C GLU A 213 -8.53 15.13 21.91
N VAL A 214 -7.21 15.10 21.70
CA VAL A 214 -6.56 15.65 20.50
C VAL A 214 -6.31 14.62 19.41
N LEU A 215 -6.56 13.32 19.66
CA LEU A 215 -6.50 12.30 18.62
C LEU A 215 -7.76 12.34 17.76
N ASP A 216 -7.58 12.48 16.46
CA ASP A 216 -8.64 12.44 15.46
C ASP A 216 -9.01 10.99 15.11
N LYS A 217 -10.19 10.82 14.52
CA LYS A 217 -10.66 9.54 14.00
C LYS A 217 -10.81 9.66 12.49
N PRO A 218 -9.99 8.95 11.69
CA PRO A 218 -10.11 9.01 10.25
C PRO A 218 -11.48 8.44 9.82
N ASP A 219 -12.15 9.14 8.91
CA ASP A 219 -13.39 8.66 8.30
C ASP A 219 -13.04 7.74 7.12
N PRO A 220 -13.29 6.42 7.22
CA PRO A 220 -13.04 5.50 6.11
C PRO A 220 -14.00 5.72 4.94
N ASN A 221 -15.13 6.40 5.15
CA ASN A 221 -16.15 6.67 4.14
C ASN A 221 -16.10 8.12 3.65
N PHE A 222 -14.93 8.76 3.71
CA PHE A 222 -14.74 10.10 3.19
C PHE A 222 -15.17 10.17 1.71
N ALA A 223 -15.80 11.28 1.33
CA ALA A 223 -16.27 11.47 -0.03
C ALA A 223 -15.09 11.48 -1.02
N ILE A 224 -15.11 10.55 -1.99
CA ILE A 224 -14.05 10.44 -2.99
C ILE A 224 -14.36 11.29 -4.23
N VAL A 225 -15.64 11.33 -4.65
CA VAL A 225 -16.07 11.97 -5.91
C VAL A 225 -16.94 13.22 -5.71
N THR A 226 -17.26 13.57 -4.47
CA THR A 226 -17.97 14.79 -4.11
C THR A 226 -17.17 15.58 -3.06
N PRO A 227 -17.18 16.92 -3.10
CA PRO A 227 -16.55 17.75 -2.06
C PRO A 227 -17.18 17.55 -0.68
#